data_AF-A0A353RBY9-F1
#
_entry.id   AF-A0A353RBY9-F1
#
_cell.length_a   1.000
_cell.length_b   1.000
_cell.length_c   1.000
_cell.angle_alpha   90.00
_cell.angle_beta   90.00
_cell.angle_gamma   90.00
#
_symmetry.space_group_name_H-M   'P 1'
#
loop_
_entity.id
_entity.type
_entity.pdbx_description
1 polymer ?
#
loop_
_entity_poly.entity_id
_entity_poly.type
_entity_poly.pdbx_seq_one_letter_code
_entity_poly.pdbx_strand_id
1 'polypeptide(L)' 'PIVTHYGAGFSGITIYPFSEYTDALAKSHGVRARTKDFSRAFVQKIIDGSVPKQYQDLS' A
#
# COMPACT_ATOMS: atom_id res chain seq x y z
N PRO A 1 9.90 1.39 0.07
CA PRO A 1 8.69 2.06 0.60
C PRO A 1 7.96 1.18 1.62
N ILE A 2 7.19 1.77 2.53
CA ILE A 2 6.33 1.05 3.50
C ILE A 2 4.86 1.43 3.31
N VAL A 3 3.95 0.53 3.68
CA VAL A 3 2.51 0.74 3.67
C VAL A 3 1.95 0.58 5.07
N THR A 4 1.28 1.61 5.58
CA THR A 4 0.44 1.51 6.77
C THR A 4 -0.88 0.85 6.37
N HIS A 5 -1.13 -0.34 6.90
CA HIS A 5 -2.36 -1.09 6.67
C HIS A 5 -3.31 -0.92 7.86
N TYR A 6 -4.56 -0.64 7.55
CA TYR A 6 -5.66 -0.61 8.51
C TYR A 6 -6.58 -1.80 8.25
N GLY A 7 -7.04 -2.45 9.31
CA GLY A 7 -8.21 -3.32 9.30
C GLY A 7 -9.52 -2.54 9.26
N ALA A 8 -10.65 -3.25 9.42
CA ALA A 8 -11.98 -2.65 9.41
C ALA A 8 -12.10 -1.52 10.45
N GLY A 9 -12.80 -0.43 10.10
CA GLY A 9 -12.97 0.72 10.99
C GLY A 9 -11.67 1.44 11.37
N PHE A 10 -10.63 1.34 10.53
CA PHE A 10 -9.30 1.91 10.78
C PHE A 10 -8.55 1.30 11.98
N SER A 11 -8.93 0.09 12.41
CA SER A 11 -8.34 -0.62 13.54
C SER A 11 -7.15 -1.51 13.13
N GLY A 12 -6.48 -2.12 14.11
CA GLY A 12 -5.48 -3.18 13.87
C GLY A 12 -4.36 -2.75 12.92
N ILE A 13 -3.68 -1.65 13.25
CA ILE A 13 -2.66 -1.05 12.39
C ILE A 13 -1.46 -1.99 12.28
N THR A 14 -1.07 -2.29 11.04
CA THR A 14 0.15 -3.05 10.71
C THR A 14 0.95 -2.28 9.67
N ILE A 15 2.28 -2.33 9.76
CA ILE A 15 3.16 -1.73 8.75
C ILE A 15 3.79 -2.85 7.94
N TYR A 16 3.68 -2.78 6.62
CA TYR A 16 4.29 -3.74 5.70
C TYR A 16 5.36 -3.05 4.84
N PRO A 17 6.51 -3.71 4.60
CA PRO A 17 7.32 -3.40 3.44
C PRO A 17 6.47 -3.51 2.17
N PHE A 18 6.57 -2.56 1.25
CA PHE A 18 5.77 -2.61 0.02
C PHE A 18 6.14 -3.80 -0.88
N SER A 19 7.36 -4.34 -0.76
CA SER A 19 7.79 -5.58 -1.42
C SER A 19 6.95 -6.81 -1.00
N GLU A 20 6.43 -6.81 0.23
CA GLU A 20 5.63 -7.91 0.79
C GLU A 20 4.11 -7.62 0.77
N TYR A 21 3.72 -6.39 0.40
CA TYR A 21 2.33 -5.94 0.46
C TYR A 21 1.51 -6.42 -0.76
N THR A 22 0.89 -7.59 -0.64
CA THR A 22 0.16 -8.24 -1.75
C THR A 22 -1.15 -7.55 -2.16
N ASP A 23 -1.69 -7.91 -3.33
CA ASP A 23 -3.03 -7.48 -3.77
C ASP A 23 -4.15 -7.91 -2.80
N ALA A 24 -4.01 -9.05 -2.14
CA ALA A 24 -4.97 -9.52 -1.15
C ALA A 24 -4.99 -8.63 0.11
N LEU A 25 -3.81 -8.17 0.56
CA LEU A 25 -3.70 -7.17 1.62
C LEU A 25 -4.31 -5.83 1.18
N ALA A 26 -4.01 -5.38 -0.04
CA ALA A 26 -4.62 -4.16 -0.57
C ALA A 26 -6.15 -4.23 -0.67
N LYS A 27 -6.70 -5.40 -1.03
CA LYS A 27 -8.15 -5.64 -1.12
C LYS A 27 -8.84 -5.65 0.25
N SER A 28 -8.16 -6.13 1.29
CA SER A 28 -8.69 -6.19 2.66
C SER A 28 -8.46 -4.90 3.47
N HIS A 29 -7.70 -3.95 2.92
CA HIS A 29 -7.37 -2.71 3.62
C HIS A 29 -8.62 -1.87 3.92
N GLY A 30 -8.82 -1.56 5.21
CA GLY A 30 -9.93 -0.77 5.74
C GLY A 30 -10.05 0.66 5.19
N VAL A 31 -8.98 1.23 4.61
CA VAL A 31 -9.05 2.54 3.93
C VAL A 31 -10.04 2.52 2.77
N ARG A 32 -10.31 1.34 2.20
CA ARG A 32 -11.28 1.15 1.10
C ARG A 32 -12.70 1.59 1.46
N ALA A 33 -13.04 1.68 2.75
CA ALA A 33 -14.31 2.26 3.20
C ALA A 33 -14.46 3.75 2.81
N ARG A 34 -13.34 4.47 2.60
CA ARG A 34 -13.31 5.88 2.16
C ARG A 34 -12.71 6.04 0.76
N THR A 35 -11.80 5.16 0.36
CA THR A 35 -11.10 5.20 -0.93
C THR A 35 -11.30 3.88 -1.67
N LYS A 36 -12.45 3.72 -2.32
CA LYS A 36 -12.89 2.43 -2.91
C LYS A 36 -11.90 1.84 -3.92
N ASP A 37 -11.18 2.70 -4.64
CA ASP A 37 -10.22 2.32 -5.69
C ASP A 37 -8.82 2.02 -5.16
N PHE A 38 -8.62 2.10 -3.83
CA PHE A 38 -7.34 1.74 -3.23
C PHE A 38 -6.97 0.29 -3.58
N SER A 39 -5.77 0.12 -4.13
CA SER A 39 -5.22 -1.14 -4.62
C SER A 39 -3.70 -1.11 -4.54
N ARG A 40 -3.04 -2.27 -4.70
CA ARG A 40 -1.57 -2.30 -4.76
C ARG A 40 -1.06 -1.51 -5.97
N ALA A 41 -1.71 -1.65 -7.12
CA ALA A 41 -1.40 -0.89 -8.33
C ALA A 41 -1.52 0.63 -8.15
N PHE A 42 -2.52 1.08 -7.38
CA PHE A 42 -2.65 2.50 -7.01
C PHE A 42 -1.41 2.99 -6.23
N VAL A 43 -0.94 2.21 -5.25
CA VAL A 43 0.28 2.55 -4.48
C VAL A 43 1.53 2.51 -5.36
N GLN A 44 1.67 1.51 -6.24
CA GLN A 44 2.78 1.44 -7.21
C GLN A 44 2.82 2.69 -8.09
N LYS A 45 1.66 3.13 -8.60
CA LYS A 45 1.57 4.34 -9.42
C LYS A 45 2.05 5.60 -8.68
N ILE A 46 1.76 5.71 -7.38
CA ILE A 46 2.27 6.81 -6.55
C ILE A 46 3.79 6.72 -6.42
N ILE A 47 4.33 5.53 -6.16
CA ILE A 47 5.78 5.30 -6.07
C ILE A 47 6.46 5.67 -7.39
N ASP A 48 5.93 5.21 -8.52
CA ASP A 48 6.47 5.48 -9.85
C ASP A 48 6.47 6.97 -10.20
N GLY A 49 5.45 7.70 -9.74
CA GLY A 49 5.34 9.15 -9.96
C GLY A 49 6.15 10.01 -8.99
N SER A 50 6.61 9.46 -7.87
CA SER A 50 7.19 10.26 -6.77
C SER A 50 8.62 9.89 -6.42
N VAL A 51 9.05 8.66 -6.72
CA VAL A 51 10.37 8.13 -6.37
C VAL A 51 11.12 7.79 -7.65
N PRO A 52 12.30 8.37 -7.92
CA PRO A 52 13.12 7.99 -9.07
C PRO A 52 13.43 6.48 -9.07
N LYS A 53 13.40 5.84 -10.24
CA LYS A 53 13.56 4.37 -10.38
C LYS A 53 14.79 3.80 -9.65
N GLN A 54 15.91 4.52 -9.65
CA GLN A 54 17.15 4.10 -8.99
C GLN A 54 17.04 3.97 -7.45
N TYR A 55 15.96 4.47 -6.84
CA TYR A 55 15.69 4.36 -5.40
C TYR A 55 14.49 3.46 -5.08
N GLN A 56 13.91 2.78 -6.08
CA GLN A 56 12.74 1.93 -5.88
C GLN A 56 13.09 0.49 -5.50
N ASP A 57 14.23 -0.02 -5.98
CA ASP A 57 14.82 -1.28 -5.54
C ASP A 57 15.91 -0.99 -4.51
N LEU A 58 15.62 -1.28 -3.24
CA LEU A 58 16.58 -1.26 -2.14
C LEU A 58 16.96 -2.69 -1.75
N SER A 59 17.11 -3.57 -2.75
CA SER A 59 17.47 -4.97 -2.56
C SER A 59 18.85 -5.15 -1.90
#